data_AF-A0A447U1B1-F1
#
_entry.id   AF-A0A447U1B1-F1
#
_cell.length_a   1.000
_cell.length_b   1.000
_cell.length_c   1.000
_cell.angle_alpha   90.00
_cell.angle_beta   90.00
_cell.angle_gamma   90.00
#
_symmetry.space_group_name_H-M   'P 1'
#
loop_
_entity.id
_entity.type
_entity.pdbx_description
1 polymer ?
#
loop_
_entity_poly.entity_id
_entity_poly.type
_entity_poly.pdbx_seq_one_letter_code
_entity_poly.pdbx_strand_id
1 'polypeptide(L)' 'MTLVAWRYELNGPTPAGLRVRLCSQSRCVELDGQSGTTHGFAHVPAVEPLRFVWEVPGGGRLIPALKVRSNQVIVNYR' A
#
# COMPACT_ATOMS: atom_id res chain seq x y z
N MET A 1 12.75 -8.53 -13.99
CA MET A 1 12.43 -8.02 -12.64
C MET A 1 11.17 -7.17 -12.73
N THR A 2 10.17 -7.48 -11.92
CA THR A 2 8.92 -6.70 -11.82
C THR A 2 9.20 -5.43 -11.03
N LEU A 3 8.85 -4.27 -11.58
CA LEU A 3 8.85 -2.99 -10.88
C LEU A 3 7.39 -2.63 -10.59
N VAL A 4 7.07 -2.41 -9.32
CA VAL A 4 5.74 -1.96 -8.91
C VAL A 4 5.86 -0.54 -8.39
N ALA A 5 5.12 0.38 -9.01
CA ALA A 5 4.97 1.75 -8.53
C ALA A 5 3.61 1.90 -7.85
N TRP A 6 3.54 2.73 -6.82
CA TRP A 6 2.28 3.04 -6.15
C TRP A 6 2.13 4.54 -5.94
N ARG A 7 0.87 4.95 -5.81
CA ARG A 7 0.48 6.24 -5.28
C ARG A 7 -0.85 6.10 -4.54
N TYR A 8 -0.96 6.74 -3.39
CA TYR A 8 -2.21 6.92 -2.69
C TYR A 8 -2.35 8.36 -2.23
N GLU A 9 -3.59 8.81 -2.05
CA GLU A 9 -3.89 10.13 -1.50
C GLU A 9 -4.86 9.98 -0.33
N LEU A 10 -4.55 10.63 0.78
CA LEU A 10 -5.44 10.71 1.93
C LEU A 10 -6.31 11.98 1.83
N ASN A 11 -7.55 11.89 2.30
CA ASN A 11 -8.46 13.02 2.45
C ASN A 11 -8.57 13.40 3.93
N GLY A 12 -7.48 13.94 4.48
CA GLY A 12 -7.36 14.30 5.89
C GLY A 12 -5.93 14.13 6.42
N PRO A 13 -5.71 14.36 7.72
CA PRO A 13 -4.41 14.15 8.34
C PRO A 13 -4.02 12.66 8.33
N THR A 14 -2.73 12.38 8.14
CA THR A 14 -2.18 11.02 8.31
C THR A 14 -2.26 10.64 9.79
N PRO A 15 -2.96 9.55 10.16
CA PRO A 15 -2.96 9.08 11.54
C PRO A 15 -1.55 8.76 12.03
N ALA A 16 -1.28 9.05 13.31
CA ALA A 16 -0.01 8.67 13.93
C ALA A 16 0.18 7.15 13.88
N GLY A 17 1.34 6.71 13.41
CA GLY A 17 1.65 5.28 13.29
C GLY A 17 0.92 4.56 12.15
N LEU A 18 0.31 5.28 11.19
CA LEU A 18 -0.24 4.66 9.99
C LEU A 18 0.83 3.83 9.28
N ARG A 19 0.56 2.54 9.13
CA ARG A 19 1.31 1.61 8.30
C ARG A 19 0.50 1.29 7.06
N VAL A 20 1.15 1.43 5.91
CA VAL A 20 0.55 1.08 4.63
C VAL A 20 1.38 -0.02 4.02
N ARG A 21 0.74 -1.13 3.64
CA ARG A 21 1.38 -2.25 2.98
C ARG A 21 0.70 -2.52 1.65
N LEU A 22 1.48 -2.91 0.66
CA LEU A 22 0.97 -3.54 -0.55
C LEU A 22 1.15 -5.05 -0.39
N CYS A 23 0.10 -5.83 -0.61
CA CYS A 23 0.13 -7.28 -0.44
C CYS A 23 -0.36 -8.00 -1.68
N SER A 24 0.41 -8.98 -2.15
CA SER A 24 -0.05 -10.05 -3.05
C SER A 24 -0.59 -11.22 -2.24
N GLN A 25 -0.84 -12.38 -2.86
CA GLN A 25 -1.27 -13.57 -2.12
C GLN A 25 -0.11 -14.17 -1.31
N SER A 26 1.11 -14.04 -1.81
CA SER A 26 2.32 -14.68 -1.26
C SER A 26 3.24 -13.73 -0.49
N ARG A 27 3.06 -12.40 -0.62
CA ARG A 27 4.00 -11.42 -0.06
C ARG A 27 3.37 -10.07 0.26
N CYS A 28 3.86 -9.43 1.31
CA CYS A 28 3.58 -8.03 1.61
C CYS A 28 4.86 -7.19 1.64
N VAL A 29 4.76 -5.94 1.19
CA VAL A 29 5.83 -4.93 1.23
C VAL A 29 5.27 -3.69 1.94
N GLU A 30 5.99 -3.20 2.94
CA GLU A 30 5.65 -1.93 3.60
C GLU A 30 6.04 -0.75 2.72
N LEU A 31 5.17 0.25 2.66
CA LEU A 31 5.33 1.43 1.82
C LEU A 31 5.90 2.57 2.67
N ASP A 32 6.97 3.18 2.20
CA ASP A 32 7.71 4.26 2.84
C ASP A 32 7.14 5.66 2.56
N GLY A 33 5.97 5.74 1.94
CA GLY A 33 5.27 7.00 1.69
C GLY A 33 4.05 6.89 0.78
N GLN A 34 3.43 8.04 0.52
CA GLN A 34 2.25 8.17 -0.34
C GLN A 34 2.51 7.77 -1.79
N SER A 35 3.75 7.76 -2.23
CA SER A 35 4.14 7.28 -3.56
C SER A 35 5.56 6.74 -3.53
N GLY A 36 5.84 5.77 -4.38
CA GLY A 36 7.17 5.19 -4.50
C GLY A 36 7.21 4.05 -5.51
N THR A 37 8.34 3.34 -5.52
CA THR A 37 8.54 2.15 -6.36
C THR A 37 9.26 1.06 -5.58
N THR A 38 9.00 -0.20 -5.92
CA THR A 38 9.61 -1.34 -5.25
C THR A 38 9.85 -2.51 -6.21
N HIS A 39 10.93 -3.23 -5.96
CA HIS A 39 11.23 -4.53 -6.55
C HIS A 39 10.84 -5.70 -5.62
N GLY A 40 10.18 -5.41 -4.49
CA GLY A 40 9.82 -6.41 -3.49
C GLY A 40 8.91 -7.53 -4.01
N PHE A 41 8.21 -7.30 -5.12
CA PHE A 41 7.36 -8.26 -5.83
C PHE A 41 8.05 -8.98 -6.99
N ALA A 42 9.39 -8.97 -7.07
CA ALA A 42 10.09 -9.78 -8.04
C ALA A 42 9.70 -11.27 -7.87
N HIS A 43 9.43 -11.94 -9.00
CA HIS A 43 8.98 -13.34 -9.07
C HIS A 43 7.56 -13.59 -8.53
N VAL A 44 6.81 -12.55 -8.17
CA VAL A 44 5.37 -12.65 -7.94
C VAL A 44 4.66 -12.57 -9.30
N PRO A 45 3.78 -13.53 -9.65
CA PRO A 45 3.00 -13.48 -10.89
C PRO A 45 2.17 -12.19 -10.99
N ALA A 46 2.21 -11.52 -12.14
CA ALA A 46 1.46 -10.28 -12.36
C ALA A 46 -0.08 -10.46 -12.33
N VAL A 47 -0.55 -11.72 -12.43
CA VAL A 47 -1.96 -12.08 -12.26
C VAL A 47 -2.42 -12.07 -10.81
N GLU A 48 -1.49 -12.13 -9.84
CA GLU A 48 -1.86 -12.02 -8.43
C GLU A 48 -2.42 -10.62 -8.13
N PRO A 49 -3.58 -10.51 -7.46
CA PRO A 49 -4.13 -9.22 -7.07
C PRO A 49 -3.25 -8.57 -6.02
N LEU A 50 -2.96 -7.27 -6.21
CA LEU A 50 -2.31 -6.43 -5.22
C LEU A 50 -3.37 -5.66 -4.42
N ARG A 51 -3.24 -5.68 -3.09
CA ARG A 51 -4.14 -5.00 -2.17
C ARG A 51 -3.38 -4.02 -1.29
N PHE A 52 -3.91 -2.80 -1.18
CA PHE A 52 -3.51 -1.89 -0.11
C PHE A 52 -4.10 -2.37 1.21
N VAL A 53 -3.24 -2.53 2.21
CA VAL A 53 -3.59 -2.85 3.59
C VAL A 53 -3.23 -1.65 4.44
N TRP A 54 -4.24 -1.10 5.11
CA TRP A 54 -4.13 0.07 5.98
C TRP A 54 -4.21 -0.38 7.43
N GLU A 55 -3.22 -0.02 8.23
CA GLU A 55 -3.16 -0.41 9.63
C GLU A 55 -2.77 0.81 10.46
N VAL A 56 -3.52 1.09 11.53
CA VAL A 56 -3.12 2.04 12.56
C VAL A 56 -3.06 1.25 13.86
N PRO A 57 -1.86 0.87 14.36
CA PRO A 57 -1.74 0.10 15.58
C PRO A 57 -2.36 0.84 16.76
N GLY A 58 -3.20 0.15 17.53
CA GLY A 58 -3.91 0.73 18.67
C GLY A 58 -5.19 -0.04 18.98
N GLY A 59 -5.89 0.39 20.03
CA GLY A 59 -7.20 -0.14 20.43
C GLY A 59 -8.26 0.95 20.40
N GLY A 60 -9.51 0.57 20.12
CA GLY A 60 -10.66 1.48 20.12
C GLY A 60 -10.89 2.18 18.78
N ARG A 61 -11.59 3.33 18.83
CA ARG A 61 -12.04 4.05 17.63
C ARG A 61 -10.92 4.92 17.07
N LEU A 62 -10.68 4.84 15.77
CA LEU A 62 -9.81 5.76 15.04
C LEU A 62 -10.51 7.10 14.83
N ILE A 63 -10.06 8.16 15.51
CA ILE A 63 -10.61 9.52 15.43
C ILE A 63 -9.45 10.51 15.17
N PRO A 64 -9.48 11.29 14.07
CA PRO A 64 -10.44 11.19 12.96
C PRO A 64 -10.30 9.88 12.19
N ALA A 65 -11.37 9.43 11.55
CA ALA A 65 -11.33 8.24 10.71
C ALA A 65 -10.35 8.42 9.54
N LEU A 66 -9.61 7.36 9.19
CA LEU A 66 -8.80 7.33 7.98
C LEU A 66 -9.71 7.43 6.76
N LYS A 67 -9.44 8.41 5.90
CA LYS A 67 -10.14 8.61 4.63
C LYS A 67 -9.13 8.50 3.49
N VAL A 68 -9.27 7.47 2.68
CA VAL A 68 -8.44 7.27 1.49
C VAL A 68 -9.22 7.82 0.29
N ARG A 69 -8.60 8.74 -0.45
CA ARG A 69 -9.19 9.37 -1.63
C ARG A 69 -8.97 8.55 -2.88
N SER A 70 -7.75 8.07 -3.08
CA SER A 70 -7.36 7.33 -4.27
C SER A 70 -6.25 6.33 -3.96
N ASN A 71 -6.26 5.23 -4.70
CA ASN A 71 -5.27 4.17 -4.66
C ASN A 71 -4.89 3.83 -6.09
N GLN A 72 -3.60 3.87 -6.38
CA GLN A 72 -3.06 3.55 -7.68
C GLN A 72 -1.88 2.61 -7.53
N VAL A 73 -1.87 1.57 -8.36
CA VAL A 73 -0.76 0.62 -8.49
C VAL A 73 -0.47 0.46 -9.97
N ILE A 74 0.80 0.56 -10.34
CA ILE A 74 1.29 0.35 -11.69
C ILE A 74 2.29 -0.80 -11.62
N VAL A 75 2.01 -1.86 -12.38
CA VAL A 75 2.86 -3.06 -12.44
C VAL A 75 3.53 -3.09 -13.80
N ASN A 76 4.86 -3.02 -13.82
CA ASN A 76 5.62 -3.29 -15.02
C ASN A 76 5.84 -4.80 -15.15
N TYR A 77 5.16 -5.42 -16.13
CA TYR A 77 5.32 -6.82 -16.49
C TYR A 77 6.09 -6.93 -17.80
N ARG A 78 6.94 -7.96 -17.90
CA ARG A 78 7.68 -8.31 -19.11
C ARG A 78 7.29 -9.73 -19.52
#